data_AF-A0A4Q6CI54-F1
#
_entry.id   AF-A0A4Q6CI54-F1
#
_cell.length_a   1.000
_cell.length_b   1.000
_cell.length_c   1.000
_cell.angle_alpha   90.00
_cell.angle_beta   90.00
_cell.angle_gamma   90.00
#
_symmetry.space_group_name_H-M   'P 1'
#
loop_
_entity.id
_entity.type
_entity.pdbx_description
1 polymer ?
#
loop_
_entity_poly.entity_id
_entity_poly.type
_entity_poly.pdbx_seq_one_letter_code
_entity_poly.pdbx_strand_id
1 'polypeptide(L)'
;ISQSKDGDIVDTMARLLGSKTSRGSSTRGGAGALKGILRLAKEGWVPAIAIDGPKGPRHEAKPGIFEISRITNSPIVPLTCAVDRKWVFHKAWDRTALPKPFARIVISYGAPVPAVPRDRDGRDPDLARALELAMANAEQQATHTLANL
;
A
#
# COMPACT_ATOMS: atom_id res chain seq x y z
N ILE A 1 -8.01 -4.50 -3.75
CA ILE A 1 -7.96 -4.04 -5.15
C ILE A 1 -9.36 -3.58 -5.56
N SER A 2 -9.52 -2.43 -6.23
CA SER A 2 -10.85 -1.91 -6.60
C SER A 2 -11.64 -2.87 -7.50
N GLN A 3 -12.95 -2.67 -7.58
CA GLN A 3 -13.86 -3.43 -8.46
C GLN A 3 -14.01 -2.80 -9.87
N SER A 4 -13.02 -2.03 -10.31
CA SER A 4 -13.00 -1.40 -11.64
C SER A 4 -12.30 -2.29 -12.67
N LYS A 5 -12.47 -1.99 -13.97
CA LYS A 5 -11.75 -2.67 -15.06
C LYS A 5 -10.23 -2.56 -14.89
N ASP A 6 -9.73 -1.38 -14.54
CA ASP A 6 -8.30 -1.19 -14.24
C ASP A 6 -7.87 -2.03 -13.02
N GLY A 7 -8.76 -2.19 -12.05
CA GLY A 7 -8.57 -3.09 -10.91
C GLY A 7 -8.48 -4.56 -11.31
N ASP A 8 -9.15 -4.99 -12.38
CA ASP A 8 -9.08 -6.37 -12.89
C ASP A 8 -7.68 -6.70 -13.43
N ILE A 9 -7.01 -5.73 -14.06
CA ILE A 9 -5.63 -5.86 -14.54
C ILE A 9 -4.69 -6.08 -13.35
N VAL A 10 -4.79 -5.21 -12.33
CA VAL A 10 -3.97 -5.32 -11.11
C VAL A 10 -4.26 -6.61 -10.36
N ASP A 11 -5.52 -7.04 -10.28
CA ASP A 11 -5.94 -8.30 -9.64
C ASP A 11 -5.32 -9.52 -10.33
N THR A 12 -5.38 -9.54 -11.66
CA THR A 12 -4.79 -10.61 -12.47
C THR A 12 -3.29 -10.69 -12.25
N MET A 13 -2.58 -9.56 -12.34
CA MET A 13 -1.14 -9.52 -12.12
C MET A 13 -0.76 -9.95 -10.70
N ALA A 14 -1.47 -9.48 -9.68
CA ALA A 14 -1.22 -9.87 -8.29
C ALA A 14 -1.37 -11.39 -8.09
N ARG A 15 -2.41 -12.00 -8.68
CA ARG A 15 -2.63 -13.45 -8.62
C ARG A 15 -1.55 -14.24 -9.36
N LEU A 16 -1.12 -13.78 -10.52
CA LEU A 16 -0.01 -14.40 -11.27
C LEU A 16 1.31 -14.35 -10.48
N LEU A 17 1.50 -13.32 -9.66
CA LEU A 17 2.63 -13.19 -8.72
C LEU A 17 2.42 -13.97 -7.41
N GLY A 18 1.42 -14.85 -7.33
CA GLY A 18 1.19 -15.73 -6.17
C GLY A 18 0.39 -15.10 -5.03
N SER A 19 -0.11 -13.87 -5.19
CA SER A 19 -0.91 -13.22 -4.14
C SER A 19 -2.36 -13.73 -4.11
N LYS A 20 -2.97 -13.66 -2.93
CA LYS A 20 -4.43 -13.71 -2.77
C LYS A 20 -4.98 -12.30 -2.65
N THR A 21 -6.05 -12.02 -3.36
CA THR A 21 -6.61 -10.67 -3.42
C THR A 21 -8.03 -10.63 -2.86
N SER A 22 -8.36 -9.49 -2.23
CA SER A 22 -9.73 -9.15 -1.88
C SER A 22 -10.14 -7.84 -2.58
N ARG A 23 -11.41 -7.80 -3.01
CA ARG A 23 -11.92 -6.83 -3.97
C ARG A 23 -12.78 -5.77 -3.30
N GLY A 24 -12.36 -4.52 -3.38
CA GLY A 24 -13.05 -3.32 -2.91
C GLY A 24 -12.10 -2.14 -2.70
N SER A 25 -12.69 -1.00 -2.35
CA SER A 25 -12.01 0.27 -2.11
C SER A 25 -12.76 1.11 -1.06
N SER A 26 -12.17 2.24 -0.67
CA SER A 26 -12.83 3.25 0.18
C SER A 26 -14.13 3.81 -0.41
N THR A 27 -14.35 3.64 -1.73
CA THR A 27 -15.54 4.13 -2.45
C THR A 27 -16.56 3.04 -2.74
N ARG A 28 -16.15 1.78 -2.82
CA ARG A 28 -17.05 0.66 -3.18
C ARG A 28 -16.55 -0.66 -2.60
N GLY A 29 -17.41 -1.33 -1.83
CA GLY A 29 -17.12 -2.67 -1.30
C GLY A 29 -15.99 -2.74 -0.26
N GLY A 30 -15.56 -1.61 0.32
CA GLY A 30 -14.43 -1.55 1.25
C GLY A 30 -14.57 -2.46 2.47
N ALA A 31 -15.74 -2.50 3.10
CA ALA A 31 -16.00 -3.38 4.25
C ALA A 31 -15.86 -4.87 3.90
N GLY A 32 -16.36 -5.28 2.72
CA GLY A 32 -16.21 -6.65 2.23
C GLY A 32 -14.75 -6.99 1.93
N ALA A 33 -14.02 -6.07 1.31
CA ALA A 33 -12.59 -6.23 1.04
C ALA A 33 -11.76 -6.37 2.31
N LEU A 34 -12.04 -5.54 3.33
CA LEU A 34 -11.38 -5.60 4.63
C LEU A 34 -11.64 -6.95 5.30
N LYS A 35 -12.89 -7.43 5.34
CA LYS A 35 -13.22 -8.76 5.86
C LYS A 35 -12.47 -9.87 5.12
N GLY A 36 -12.36 -9.76 3.80
CA GLY A 36 -11.62 -10.73 2.98
C GLY A 36 -10.12 -10.73 3.28
N ILE A 37 -9.50 -9.55 3.46
CA ILE A 37 -8.11 -9.43 3.89
C ILE A 37 -7.90 -10.06 5.26
N LEU A 38 -8.77 -9.78 6.23
CA LEU A 38 -8.68 -10.34 7.58
C LEU A 38 -8.85 -11.87 7.57
N ARG A 39 -9.70 -12.41 6.69
CA ARG A 39 -9.81 -13.86 6.50
C ARG A 39 -8.50 -14.46 5.98
N LEU A 40 -7.91 -13.88 4.93
CA LEU A 40 -6.62 -14.31 4.39
C LEU A 40 -5.50 -14.20 5.43
N ALA A 41 -5.52 -13.15 6.26
CA ALA A 41 -4.57 -12.99 7.37
C ALA A 41 -4.64 -14.16 8.37
N LYS A 42 -5.85 -14.60 8.71
CA LYS A 42 -6.07 -15.78 9.58
C LYS A 42 -5.58 -17.08 8.93
N GLU A 43 -5.57 -17.15 7.60
CA GLU A 43 -5.03 -18.29 6.82
C GLU A 43 -3.49 -18.24 6.69
N GLY A 44 -2.82 -17.26 7.30
CA GLY A 44 -1.35 -17.14 7.31
C GLY A 44 -0.78 -16.21 6.22
N TRP A 45 -1.62 -15.52 5.45
CA TRP A 45 -1.14 -14.54 4.46
C TRP A 45 -0.80 -13.20 5.11
N VAL A 46 0.24 -12.53 4.63
CA VAL A 46 0.59 -11.18 5.07
C VAL A 46 -0.25 -10.15 4.30
N PRO A 47 -1.08 -9.32 4.97
CA PRO A 47 -1.84 -8.27 4.31
C PRO A 47 -0.93 -7.21 3.66
N ALA A 48 -1.23 -6.85 2.42
CA ALA A 48 -0.63 -5.71 1.71
C ALA A 48 -1.72 -4.83 1.10
N ILE A 49 -1.60 -3.51 1.24
CA ILE A 49 -2.58 -2.54 0.73
C ILE A 49 -1.88 -1.25 0.30
N ALA A 50 -2.33 -0.66 -0.81
CA ALA A 50 -1.96 0.70 -1.17
C ALA A 50 -2.70 1.68 -0.25
N ILE A 51 -1.96 2.56 0.43
CA ILE A 51 -2.49 3.36 1.54
C ILE A 51 -3.39 4.51 1.08
N ASP A 52 -3.26 4.99 -0.16
CA ASP A 52 -3.92 6.19 -0.70
C ASP A 52 -5.27 5.94 -1.38
N GLY A 53 -5.55 4.68 -1.75
CA GLY A 53 -6.85 4.26 -2.30
C GLY A 53 -7.16 4.87 -3.68
N PRO A 54 -8.26 4.47 -4.34
CA PRO A 54 -8.44 4.72 -5.79
C PRO A 54 -8.70 6.18 -6.21
N LYS A 55 -8.90 7.09 -5.25
CA LYS A 55 -9.16 8.51 -5.52
C LYS A 55 -8.06 9.41 -4.95
N GLY A 56 -7.05 8.83 -4.30
CA GLY A 56 -6.05 9.58 -3.55
C GLY A 56 -6.65 10.44 -2.44
N PRO A 57 -6.04 11.60 -2.16
CA PRO A 57 -4.78 12.10 -2.71
C PRO A 57 -3.59 11.15 -2.54
N ARG A 58 -2.60 11.26 -3.42
CA ARG A 58 -1.37 10.46 -3.40
C ARG A 58 -0.64 10.66 -2.07
N HIS A 59 -0.14 9.56 -1.51
CA HIS A 59 0.60 9.51 -0.24
C HIS A 59 -0.23 9.86 1.01
N GLU A 60 -1.56 9.89 0.93
CA GLU A 60 -2.40 10.06 2.13
C GLU A 60 -2.94 8.72 2.64
N ALA A 61 -2.63 8.35 3.87
CA ALA A 61 -3.06 7.07 4.42
C ALA A 61 -4.57 7.04 4.71
N LYS A 62 -5.26 6.00 4.22
CA LYS A 62 -6.69 5.76 4.49
C LYS A 62 -6.89 4.81 5.69
N PRO A 63 -8.02 4.91 6.42
CA PRO A 63 -8.24 4.16 7.66
C PRO A 63 -8.12 2.63 7.58
N GLY A 64 -8.27 2.04 6.39
CA GLY A 64 -8.30 0.59 6.21
C GLY A 64 -7.03 -0.13 6.70
N ILE A 65 -5.84 0.47 6.55
CA ILE A 65 -4.59 -0.14 7.06
C ILE A 65 -4.56 -0.17 8.59
N PHE A 66 -5.04 0.88 9.23
CA PHE A 66 -5.08 0.98 10.69
C PHE A 66 -6.08 0.01 11.30
N GLU A 67 -7.25 -0.17 10.65
CA GLU A 67 -8.21 -1.20 11.05
C GLU A 67 -7.66 -2.62 10.93
N ILE A 68 -6.89 -2.92 9.87
CA ILE A 68 -6.21 -4.21 9.75
C ILE A 68 -5.23 -4.39 10.91
N SER A 69 -4.33 -3.44 11.12
CA SER A 69 -3.33 -3.47 12.20
C SER A 69 -3.97 -3.64 13.58
N ARG A 70 -5.07 -2.91 13.84
CA ARG A 70 -5.82 -2.95 15.09
C ARG A 70 -6.46 -4.32 15.37
N ILE A 71 -7.02 -4.95 14.33
CA ILE A 71 -7.69 -6.24 14.46
C ILE A 71 -6.67 -7.38 14.55
N THR A 72 -5.60 -7.34 13.76
CA THR A 72 -4.57 -8.39 13.72
C THR A 72 -3.50 -8.21 14.80
N ASN A 73 -3.49 -7.08 15.50
CA ASN A 73 -2.44 -6.69 16.45
C ASN A 73 -1.03 -6.80 15.82
N SER A 74 -0.90 -6.32 14.58
CA SER A 74 0.34 -6.44 13.80
C SER A 74 0.92 -5.05 13.49
N PRO A 75 2.25 -4.89 13.52
CA PRO A 75 2.88 -3.64 13.08
C PRO A 75 2.65 -3.41 11.59
N ILE A 76 2.70 -2.15 11.18
CA ILE A 76 2.61 -1.74 9.77
C ILE A 76 4.03 -1.50 9.27
N VAL A 77 4.44 -2.20 8.21
CA VAL A 77 5.75 -2.00 7.59
C VAL A 77 5.57 -1.17 6.31
N PRO A 78 6.09 0.07 6.26
CA PRO A 78 6.06 0.88 5.05
C PRO A 78 6.86 0.19 3.93
N LEU A 79 6.28 0.08 2.74
CA LEU A 79 6.93 -0.45 1.55
C LEU A 79 6.92 0.62 0.46
N THR A 80 8.08 0.93 -0.10
CA THR A 80 8.21 1.89 -1.20
C THR A 80 9.13 1.35 -2.30
N CYS A 81 9.09 1.97 -3.48
CA CYS A 81 9.99 1.64 -4.56
C CYS A 81 10.52 2.89 -5.27
N ALA A 82 11.78 2.83 -5.69
CA ALA A 82 12.42 3.79 -6.57
C ALA A 82 12.82 3.12 -7.88
N VAL A 83 12.69 3.86 -8.98
CA VAL A 83 12.95 3.37 -10.34
C VAL A 83 13.73 4.42 -11.10
N ASP A 84 14.81 4.02 -11.79
CA ASP A 84 15.76 4.92 -12.47
C ASP A 84 15.19 5.46 -13.79
N ARG A 85 14.60 4.56 -14.59
CA ARG A 85 14.10 4.81 -15.93
C ARG A 85 12.64 4.40 -15.95
N LYS A 86 11.74 5.37 -15.95
CA LYS A 86 10.29 5.14 -15.89
C LYS A 86 9.53 6.08 -16.81
N TRP A 87 8.36 5.65 -17.24
CA TRP A 87 7.32 6.53 -17.76
C TRP A 87 6.39 6.92 -16.61
N VAL A 88 6.13 8.21 -16.44
CA VAL A 88 5.20 8.72 -15.42
C VAL A 88 3.91 9.15 -16.11
N PHE A 89 2.79 8.57 -15.68
CA PHE A 89 1.48 8.97 -16.18
C PHE A 89 1.01 10.24 -15.49
N HIS A 90 1.46 11.41 -15.96
CA HIS A 90 1.20 12.70 -15.32
C HIS A 90 -0.29 13.10 -15.20
N LYS A 91 -1.17 12.51 -16.02
CA LYS A 91 -2.62 12.72 -15.96
C LYS A 91 -3.32 11.85 -14.91
N ALA A 92 -2.66 10.79 -14.42
CA ALA A 92 -3.19 9.95 -13.37
C ALA A 92 -2.98 10.63 -12.00
N TRP A 93 -3.97 10.51 -11.11
CA TRP A 93 -3.95 11.18 -9.79
C TRP A 93 -2.78 10.69 -8.91
N ASP A 94 -2.40 9.42 -9.07
CA ASP A 94 -1.31 8.76 -8.34
C ASP A 94 0.05 8.97 -9.02
N ARG A 95 0.08 9.56 -10.22
CA ARG A 95 1.27 9.66 -11.07
C ARG A 95 2.00 8.32 -11.19
N THR A 96 1.25 7.24 -11.43
CA THR A 96 1.79 5.89 -11.59
C THR A 96 3.05 5.90 -12.46
N ALA A 97 4.09 5.23 -11.98
CA ALA A 97 5.35 5.07 -12.70
C ALA A 97 5.44 3.66 -13.27
N LEU A 98 5.55 3.55 -14.60
CA LEU A 98 5.83 2.29 -15.27
C LEU A 98 7.35 2.20 -15.53
N PRO A 99 8.07 1.23 -14.92
CA PRO A 99 9.47 1.00 -15.23
C PRO A 99 9.67 0.72 -16.73
N LYS A 100 10.69 1.33 -17.32
CA LYS A 100 11.12 1.00 -18.70
C LYS A 100 11.78 -0.39 -18.70
N PRO A 101 11.83 -1.08 -19.85
CA PRO A 101 12.62 -2.31 -19.97
C PRO A 101 14.04 -2.11 -19.45
N PHE A 102 14.52 -3.08 -18.65
CA PHE A 102 15.84 -3.09 -18.01
C PHE A 102 16.06 -1.99 -16.96
N ALA A 103 15.01 -1.29 -16.52
CA ALA A 103 15.11 -0.33 -15.43
C ALA A 103 15.57 -1.01 -14.13
N ARG A 104 16.38 -0.29 -13.36
CA ARG A 104 16.76 -0.66 -12.00
C ARG A 104 15.64 -0.27 -11.06
N ILE A 105 15.24 -1.20 -10.20
CA ILE A 105 14.20 -0.99 -9.20
C ILE A 105 14.82 -1.27 -7.83
N VAL A 106 14.73 -0.30 -6.94
CA VAL A 106 15.04 -0.47 -5.51
C VAL A 106 13.73 -0.54 -4.75
N ILE A 107 13.54 -1.62 -4.00
CA ILE A 107 12.42 -1.76 -3.05
C ILE A 107 12.98 -1.48 -1.66
N SER A 108 12.33 -0.59 -0.92
CA SER A 108 12.75 -0.20 0.42
C SER A 108 11.65 -0.52 1.43
N TYR A 109 12.05 -1.08 2.56
CA TYR A 109 11.21 -1.29 3.73
C TYR A 109 11.54 -0.22 4.76
N GLY A 110 10.53 0.58 5.13
CA GLY A 110 10.68 1.59 6.16
C GLY A 110 10.69 1.00 7.57
N ALA A 111 11.01 1.84 8.54
CA ALA A 111 10.89 1.49 9.95
C ALA A 111 9.44 1.08 10.27
N PRO A 112 9.21 -0.05 10.98
CA PRO A 112 7.87 -0.48 11.34
C PRO A 112 7.16 0.55 12.22
N VAL A 113 5.91 0.88 11.87
CA VAL A 113 4.99 1.60 12.75
C VAL A 113 4.35 0.59 13.71
N PRO A 114 4.33 0.86 15.03
CA PRO A 114 3.74 -0.04 16.01
C PRO A 114 2.30 -0.44 15.70
N ALA A 115 1.89 -1.60 16.19
CA ALA A 115 0.51 -2.07 16.06
C ALA A 115 -0.47 -1.06 16.68
N VAL A 116 -1.60 -0.84 16.01
CA VAL A 116 -2.64 0.07 16.50
C VAL A 116 -3.35 -0.58 17.71
N PRO A 117 -3.40 0.07 18.89
CA PRO A 117 -4.12 -0.44 20.05
C PRO A 117 -5.62 -0.64 19.77
N ARG A 118 -6.25 -1.64 20.40
CA ARG A 118 -7.65 -2.00 20.14
C ARG A 118 -8.65 -0.88 20.47
N ASP A 119 -8.32 -0.07 21.46
CA ASP A 119 -9.08 1.08 21.97
C ASP A 119 -8.83 2.38 21.19
N ARG A 120 -7.86 2.38 20.26
CA ARG A 120 -7.57 3.53 19.40
C ARG A 120 -8.44 3.49 18.13
N ASP A 121 -9.03 4.63 17.77
CA ASP A 121 -9.77 4.79 16.51
C ASP A 121 -8.78 4.72 15.33
N GLY A 122 -9.05 3.86 14.34
CA GLY A 122 -8.26 3.77 13.11
C GLY A 122 -8.35 5.02 12.22
N ARG A 123 -9.20 5.99 12.55
CA ARG A 123 -9.29 7.31 11.90
C ARG A 123 -8.48 8.39 12.59
N ASP A 124 -7.74 8.06 13.66
CA ASP A 124 -6.87 8.99 14.34
C ASP A 124 -5.84 9.59 13.36
N PRO A 125 -5.81 10.93 13.18
CA PRO A 125 -4.90 11.59 12.23
C PRO A 125 -3.41 11.38 12.57
N ASP A 126 -3.07 11.11 13.83
CA ASP A 126 -1.69 10.84 14.23
C ASP A 126 -1.17 9.51 13.67
N LEU A 127 -2.06 8.52 13.50
CA LEU A 127 -1.73 7.26 12.85
C LEU A 127 -1.39 7.47 11.37
N ALA A 128 -2.21 8.28 10.68
CA ALA A 128 -1.96 8.66 9.29
C ALA A 128 -0.62 9.38 9.16
N ARG A 129 -0.40 10.42 9.96
CA ARG A 129 0.84 11.21 9.94
C ARG A 129 2.08 10.37 10.23
N ALA A 130 2.03 9.47 11.20
CA ALA A 130 3.16 8.60 11.53
C ALA A 130 3.50 7.65 10.37
N LEU A 131 2.48 7.05 9.74
CA LEU A 131 2.68 6.15 8.60
C LEU A 131 3.19 6.89 7.35
N GLU A 132 2.63 8.07 7.07
CA GLU A 132 3.03 8.92 5.94
C GLU A 132 4.49 9.37 6.06
N LEU A 133 4.93 9.78 7.26
CA LEU A 133 6.32 10.10 7.54
C LEU A 133 7.24 8.89 7.34
N ALA A 134 6.82 7.72 7.84
CA ALA A 134 7.60 6.49 7.69
C ALA A 134 7.72 6.06 6.21
N MET A 135 6.67 6.26 5.41
CA MET A 135 6.70 6.04 3.97
C MET A 135 7.60 7.05 3.24
N ALA A 136 7.52 8.34 3.57
CA ALA A 136 8.37 9.36 2.97
C ALA A 136 9.87 9.08 3.22
N ASN A 137 10.23 8.68 4.45
CA ASN A 137 11.60 8.29 4.78
C ASN A 137 12.05 7.05 3.98
N ALA A 138 11.19 6.04 3.86
CA ALA A 138 11.49 4.85 3.07
C ALA A 138 11.68 5.17 1.57
N GLU A 139 10.87 6.07 1.00
CA GLU A 139 11.01 6.54 -0.39
C GLU A 139 12.32 7.30 -0.62
N GLN A 140 12.72 8.16 0.33
CA GLN A 140 14.01 8.85 0.28
C GLN A 140 15.17 7.84 0.33
N GLN A 141 15.12 6.86 1.22
CA GLN A 141 16.11 5.79 1.29
C GLN A 141 16.20 4.98 -0.02
N ALA A 142 15.05 4.64 -0.62
CA ALA A 142 15.00 3.93 -1.90
C ALA A 142 15.68 4.74 -3.01
N THR A 143 15.37 6.04 -3.07
CA THR A 143 15.91 6.97 -4.05
C THR A 143 17.41 7.18 -3.87
N HIS A 144 17.87 7.36 -2.63
CA HIS A 144 19.29 7.48 -2.31
C HIS A 144 20.06 6.22 -2.66
N THR A 145 19.52 5.04 -2.34
CA THR A 145 20.14 3.76 -2.69
C THR A 145 20.25 3.62 -4.20
N LEU A 146 19.18 3.93 -4.94
CA LEU A 146 19.17 3.86 -6.39
C LEU A 146 20.18 4.81 -7.05
N ALA A 147 20.41 6.00 -6.48
CA ALA A 147 21.37 6.96 -6.99
C ALA A 147 22.84 6.51 -6.83
N ASN A 148 23.10 5.54 -5.93
CA ASN A 148 24.44 5.03 -5.63
C ASN A 148 24.70 3.64 -6.25
N LEU A 149 23.87 3.22 -7.20
CA LEU A 149 23.86 1.90 -7.83
C LEU A 149 24.30 1.97 -9.30
#